data_AF-A0A8J5M6A4-F1
#
_entry.id   AF-A0A8J5M6A4-F1
#
_cell.length_a   1.000
_cell.length_b   1.000
_cell.length_c   1.000
_cell.angle_alpha   90.00
_cell.angle_beta   90.00
_cell.angle_gamma   90.00
#
_symmetry.space_group_name_H-M   'P 1'
#
loop_
_entity.id
_entity.type
_entity.pdbx_description
1 polymer ?
#
loop_
_entity_poly.entity_id
_entity_poly.type
_entity_poly.pdbx_seq_one_letter_code
_entity_poly.pdbx_strand_id
1 'polypeptide(L)'
;MSTGLAVQEFPEEPVPLITFNEEEDQLKVNDEAVELLRRIDGHVAVVAMAGLYRTGKSSMLNWLLDRQSGFRVGPTIERCTRGIWLWGQPQRHTMANGEDVWVLMLDTEGMGGLEASQQYDARIFSLATLLCSKLIYNSQGSVDEKAITNMERNRIRAMMKDFFRDRDCVTLVRPVHDEAKLQQVDAMPIEELRPEFQQQLSHVKQIVYGDSLQPKMLQGKPLNGSMFAGLLQAYVAAINSGGVPVITSAWEGVTASECRKAMSAAAEAFKKSLTALDLPLDDEDLLEAIKDAEEQAVTQYRAAAIGDSAAKLEADLRKRMEDDKAACARNNAAQSKEMCDRLLQVLYAEQIQPKLASASEDSGGFADMQQFSREWQDFRDAYLKKARGGAKLECLLTFSEAKYAEAMRILLSRQEEGYEKKIRTLQGDVSKVKEELGSVGGREQIYKEQIEQMQVQSSQIMSEKARFEAEAEAQRERIANLESMLQDEAATKQHVEIERESAGLKLSSEAKKREEVDTELARMKSEYERVVQEKERQEMELNLLSEECQQLRKGQTCGCTIS
;
A
#
# COMPACT_ATOMS: atom_id res chain seq x y z
N MET A 1 37.24 -19.07 -14.97
CA MET A 1 38.22 -18.91 -16.07
C MET A 1 37.88 -17.61 -16.78
N SER A 2 38.57 -16.52 -16.40
CA SER A 2 38.45 -15.22 -17.07
C SER A 2 39.42 -15.22 -18.25
N THR A 3 38.91 -14.96 -19.44
CA THR A 3 39.68 -14.81 -20.68
C THR A 3 40.56 -13.58 -20.54
N GLY A 4 41.86 -13.81 -20.32
CA GLY A 4 42.88 -12.77 -20.28
C GLY A 4 42.91 -12.03 -21.62
N LEU A 5 42.53 -10.75 -21.59
CA LEU A 5 42.93 -9.78 -22.59
C LEU A 5 44.46 -9.75 -22.61
N ALA A 6 45.06 -10.07 -23.75
CA ALA A 6 46.50 -10.03 -23.95
C ALA A 6 47.01 -8.62 -23.60
N VAL A 7 47.76 -8.51 -22.51
CA VAL A 7 48.61 -7.35 -22.24
C VAL A 7 49.63 -7.36 -23.37
N GLN A 8 49.41 -6.58 -24.42
CA GLN A 8 50.45 -6.34 -25.42
C GLN A 8 51.60 -5.70 -24.65
N GLU A 9 52.76 -6.35 -24.58
CA GLU A 9 53.91 -5.83 -23.84
C GLU A 9 54.53 -4.62 -24.57
N PHE A 10 55.35 -3.84 -23.86
CA PHE A 10 56.18 -2.83 -24.51
C PHE A 10 57.35 -3.53 -25.23
N PRO A 11 57.71 -3.12 -26.46
CA PRO A 11 58.77 -3.80 -27.21
C PRO A 11 60.14 -3.56 -26.57
N GLU A 12 60.94 -4.62 -26.40
CA GLU A 12 62.32 -4.53 -25.90
C GLU A 12 63.34 -4.21 -27.00
N GLU A 13 63.02 -3.24 -27.85
CA GLU A 13 63.86 -2.83 -28.97
C GLU A 13 63.73 -1.32 -29.24
N PRO A 14 64.69 -0.70 -29.96
CA PRO A 14 64.59 0.71 -30.27
C PRO A 14 63.52 0.94 -31.34
N VAL A 15 62.56 1.82 -31.05
CA VAL A 15 61.47 2.20 -31.95
C VAL A 15 61.77 3.58 -32.55
N PRO A 16 61.67 3.79 -33.87
CA PRO A 16 61.82 5.12 -34.45
C PRO A 16 60.73 6.03 -33.89
N LEU A 17 61.09 7.14 -33.25
CA LEU A 17 60.13 8.12 -32.70
C LEU A 17 59.84 9.23 -33.72
N ILE A 18 60.92 9.77 -34.29
CA ILE A 18 60.87 10.81 -35.33
C ILE A 18 61.76 10.36 -36.48
N THR A 19 61.19 10.29 -37.67
CA THR A 19 61.93 10.02 -38.91
C THR A 19 61.96 11.28 -39.77
N PHE A 20 62.78 11.27 -40.81
CA PHE A 20 62.91 12.37 -41.75
C PHE A 20 62.57 11.88 -43.16
N ASN A 21 61.64 12.57 -43.81
CA ASN A 21 61.29 12.36 -45.20
C ASN A 21 62.16 13.28 -46.06
N GLU A 22 63.12 12.71 -46.79
CA GLU A 22 64.02 13.46 -47.66
C GLU A 22 63.32 14.08 -48.88
N GLU A 23 62.24 13.47 -49.38
CA GLU A 23 61.50 13.99 -50.55
C GLU A 23 60.73 15.27 -50.21
N GLU A 24 60.21 15.35 -48.98
CA GLU A 24 59.37 16.46 -48.50
C GLU A 24 60.13 17.48 -47.64
N ASP A 25 61.40 17.21 -47.27
CA ASP A 25 62.17 17.95 -46.25
C ASP A 25 61.40 18.07 -44.90
N GLN A 26 60.66 17.03 -44.52
CA GLN A 26 59.78 17.05 -43.36
C GLN A 26 60.11 15.97 -42.34
N LEU A 27 59.97 16.32 -41.07
CA LEU A 27 60.03 15.38 -39.96
C LEU A 27 58.68 14.67 -39.82
N LYS A 28 58.68 13.37 -39.57
CA LYS A 28 57.47 12.58 -39.36
C LYS A 28 57.52 11.89 -38.02
N VAL A 29 56.44 12.03 -37.24
CA VAL A 29 56.27 11.26 -36.00
C VAL A 29 55.83 9.84 -36.38
N ASN A 30 56.40 8.84 -35.74
CA ASN A 30 55.98 7.45 -35.93
C ASN A 30 54.69 7.16 -35.15
N ASP A 31 53.66 6.70 -35.85
CA ASP A 31 52.36 6.37 -35.25
C ASP A 31 52.45 5.20 -34.25
N GLU A 32 53.32 4.21 -34.49
CA GLU A 32 53.54 3.10 -33.56
C GLU A 32 54.12 3.61 -32.24
N ALA A 33 55.11 4.50 -32.30
CA ALA A 33 55.69 5.12 -31.12
C ALA A 33 54.66 5.96 -30.35
N VAL A 34 53.76 6.66 -31.05
CA VAL A 34 52.66 7.43 -30.44
C VAL A 34 51.70 6.51 -29.68
N GLU A 35 51.34 5.35 -30.26
CA GLU A 35 50.48 4.38 -29.57
C GLU A 35 51.18 3.77 -28.34
N LEU A 36 52.48 3.49 -28.43
CA LEU A 36 53.27 3.06 -27.25
C LEU A 36 53.25 4.12 -26.15
N LEU A 37 53.47 5.39 -26.49
CA LEU A 37 53.44 6.49 -25.53
C LEU A 37 52.05 6.65 -24.89
N ARG A 38 50.97 6.52 -25.66
CA ARG A 38 49.59 6.65 -25.16
C ARG A 38 49.21 5.57 -24.13
N ARG A 39 49.90 4.44 -24.13
CA ARG A 39 49.69 3.34 -23.16
C ARG A 39 50.33 3.60 -21.79
N ILE A 40 51.15 4.64 -21.65
CA ILE A 40 51.82 4.95 -20.39
C ILE A 40 50.87 5.72 -19.47
N ASP A 41 50.29 5.00 -18.51
CA ASP A 41 49.52 5.55 -17.41
C ASP A 41 50.47 5.99 -16.28
N GLY A 42 50.73 7.30 -16.21
CA GLY A 42 51.61 7.90 -15.21
C GLY A 42 52.46 9.03 -15.80
N HIS A 43 53.21 9.70 -14.93
CA HIS A 43 54.08 10.80 -15.36
C HIS A 43 55.30 10.28 -16.13
N VAL A 44 55.74 11.02 -17.14
CA VAL A 44 56.92 10.66 -17.94
C VAL A 44 58.10 11.59 -17.64
N ALA A 45 59.28 11.02 -17.45
CA ALA A 45 60.56 11.72 -17.47
C ALA A 45 61.30 11.33 -18.74
N VAL A 46 61.97 12.27 -19.40
CA VAL A 46 62.55 12.04 -20.73
C VAL A 46 64.03 12.36 -20.71
N VAL A 47 64.87 11.34 -20.90
CA VAL A 47 66.32 11.46 -20.97
C VAL A 47 66.72 11.37 -22.44
N ALA A 48 67.25 12.45 -22.99
CA ALA A 48 67.69 12.49 -24.39
C ALA A 48 69.22 12.56 -24.46
N MET A 49 69.82 11.80 -25.38
CA MET A 49 71.24 11.86 -25.65
C MET A 49 71.51 12.55 -26.98
N ALA A 50 72.22 13.68 -26.92
CA ALA A 50 72.63 14.47 -28.07
C ALA A 50 74.14 14.61 -28.14
N GLY A 51 74.69 14.90 -29.33
CA GLY A 51 76.12 15.07 -29.51
C GLY A 51 76.54 14.95 -30.97
N LEU A 52 77.85 15.09 -31.22
CA LEU A 52 78.41 14.88 -32.55
C LEU A 52 78.22 13.42 -33.01
N TYR A 53 78.32 13.18 -34.32
CA TYR A 53 78.36 11.82 -34.85
C TYR A 53 79.59 11.06 -34.33
N ARG A 54 79.44 9.75 -34.12
CA ARG A 54 80.48 8.80 -33.65
C ARG A 54 81.15 9.10 -32.29
N THR A 55 80.41 9.69 -31.36
CA THR A 55 80.91 9.90 -29.98
C THR A 55 80.56 8.77 -29.00
N GLY A 56 79.91 7.69 -29.45
CA GLY A 56 79.47 6.58 -28.59
C GLY A 56 78.14 6.84 -27.84
N LYS A 57 77.20 7.58 -28.47
CA LYS A 57 75.90 7.91 -27.87
C LYS A 57 75.04 6.67 -27.59
N SER A 58 74.77 5.89 -28.63
CA SER A 58 73.95 4.68 -28.54
C SER A 58 74.56 3.65 -27.56
N SER A 59 75.89 3.52 -27.54
CA SER A 59 76.66 2.76 -26.55
C SER A 59 76.38 3.20 -25.11
N MET A 60 76.47 4.51 -24.86
CA MET A 60 76.22 5.09 -23.54
C MET A 60 74.78 4.86 -23.08
N LEU A 61 73.79 5.02 -23.97
CA LEU A 61 72.39 4.74 -23.64
C LEU A 61 72.16 3.27 -23.30
N ASN A 62 72.77 2.34 -24.04
CA ASN A 62 72.69 0.91 -23.72
C ASN A 62 73.27 0.61 -22.33
N TRP A 63 74.43 1.19 -21.98
CA TRP A 63 74.99 1.06 -20.64
C TRP A 63 74.12 1.69 -19.55
N LEU A 64 73.49 2.84 -19.81
CA LEU A 64 72.54 3.49 -18.88
C LEU A 64 71.26 2.67 -18.70
N LEU A 65 70.87 1.88 -19.69
CA LEU A 65 69.75 0.94 -19.63
C LEU A 65 70.12 -0.41 -18.99
N ASP A 66 71.39 -0.62 -18.61
CA ASP A 66 71.91 -1.92 -18.15
C ASP A 66 71.78 -3.03 -19.21
N ARG A 67 71.97 -2.68 -20.48
CA ARG A 67 71.85 -3.61 -21.62
C ARG A 67 73.15 -3.70 -22.42
N GLN A 68 73.47 -4.92 -22.84
CA GLN A 68 74.56 -5.19 -23.79
C GLN A 68 74.12 -4.95 -25.24
N SER A 69 72.81 -5.06 -25.52
CA SER A 69 72.22 -4.78 -26.84
C SER A 69 70.93 -3.98 -26.68
N GLY A 70 70.78 -2.97 -27.54
CA GLY A 70 69.64 -2.06 -27.51
C GLY A 70 69.62 -1.17 -28.74
N PHE A 71 69.89 0.13 -28.57
CA PHE A 71 70.06 1.05 -29.69
C PHE A 71 71.17 0.57 -30.63
N ARG A 72 70.95 0.71 -31.94
CA ARG A 72 71.88 0.23 -32.97
C ARG A 72 73.21 0.98 -32.89
N VAL A 73 74.31 0.24 -32.80
CA VAL A 73 75.67 0.77 -32.89
C VAL A 73 76.34 0.21 -34.14
N GLY A 74 77.00 1.04 -34.93
CA GLY A 74 77.69 0.61 -36.14
C GLY A 74 79.18 0.99 -36.14
N PRO A 75 80.06 0.12 -36.64
CA PRO A 75 81.51 0.33 -36.67
C PRO A 75 82.01 1.13 -37.89
N THR A 76 81.13 1.46 -38.85
CA THR A 76 81.49 2.01 -40.16
C THR A 76 81.29 3.53 -40.27
N ILE A 77 81.65 4.09 -41.43
CA ILE A 77 81.55 5.54 -41.71
C ILE A 77 80.10 6.00 -41.92
N GLU A 78 79.20 5.08 -42.27
CA GLU A 78 77.77 5.34 -42.51
C GLU A 78 77.00 5.58 -41.21
N ARG A 79 75.97 6.42 -41.27
CA ARG A 79 75.17 6.82 -40.11
C ARG A 79 74.29 5.67 -39.64
N CYS A 80 74.38 5.31 -38.36
CA CYS A 80 73.61 4.21 -37.79
C CYS A 80 72.21 4.64 -37.32
N THR A 81 72.05 5.91 -36.95
CA THR A 81 70.84 6.48 -36.34
C THR A 81 70.37 7.67 -37.18
N ARG A 82 69.21 7.55 -37.82
CA ARG A 82 68.54 8.68 -38.49
C ARG A 82 67.33 9.15 -37.67
N GLY A 83 67.21 10.45 -37.44
CA GLY A 83 66.13 11.05 -36.67
C GLY A 83 66.27 10.90 -35.15
N ILE A 84 65.17 10.63 -34.45
CA ILE A 84 65.14 10.37 -32.99
C ILE A 84 64.51 9.00 -32.74
N TRP A 85 65.14 8.20 -31.88
CA TRP A 85 64.73 6.85 -31.53
C TRP A 85 64.35 6.79 -30.06
N LEU A 86 63.28 6.07 -29.75
CA LEU A 86 62.80 5.80 -28.41
C LEU A 86 63.17 4.37 -28.03
N TRP A 87 63.66 4.14 -26.81
CA TRP A 87 63.71 2.77 -26.28
C TRP A 87 62.29 2.27 -26.01
N GLY A 88 61.87 1.19 -26.67
CA GLY A 88 60.48 0.75 -26.70
C GLY A 88 59.89 0.36 -25.35
N GLN A 89 60.74 -0.03 -24.39
CA GLN A 89 60.35 -0.45 -23.04
C GLN A 89 60.69 0.65 -22.02
N PRO A 90 59.72 1.49 -21.60
CA PRO A 90 59.99 2.56 -20.63
C PRO A 90 60.36 1.97 -19.26
N GLN A 91 61.31 2.60 -18.57
CA GLN A 91 61.75 2.14 -17.24
C GLN A 91 60.92 2.81 -16.14
N ARG A 92 60.37 2.02 -15.21
CA ARG A 92 59.71 2.59 -14.04
C ARG A 92 60.74 2.93 -12.96
N HIS A 93 60.67 4.14 -12.43
CA HIS A 93 61.55 4.59 -11.35
C HIS A 93 60.77 5.36 -10.29
N THR A 94 61.22 5.28 -9.04
CA THR A 94 60.63 6.06 -7.93
C THR A 94 61.50 7.29 -7.71
N MET A 95 60.91 8.47 -7.82
CA MET A 95 61.58 9.75 -7.64
C MET A 95 61.86 10.04 -6.16
N ALA A 96 62.72 11.01 -5.87
CA ALA A 96 63.07 11.38 -4.50
C ALA A 96 61.88 11.86 -3.65
N ASN A 97 60.79 12.32 -4.27
CA ASN A 97 59.54 12.71 -3.60
C ASN A 97 58.64 11.50 -3.25
N GLY A 98 59.02 10.28 -3.63
CA GLY A 98 58.24 9.05 -3.41
C GLY A 98 57.20 8.73 -4.48
N GLU A 99 57.08 9.54 -5.53
CA GLU A 99 56.17 9.28 -6.65
C GLU A 99 56.86 8.45 -7.75
N ASP A 100 56.10 7.57 -8.40
CA ASP A 100 56.59 6.78 -9.52
C ASP A 100 56.55 7.59 -10.84
N VAL A 101 57.57 7.39 -11.67
CA VAL A 101 57.70 8.00 -12.99
C VAL A 101 58.17 6.98 -14.03
N TRP A 102 57.72 7.15 -15.27
CA TRP A 102 58.18 6.39 -16.42
C TRP A 102 59.31 7.14 -17.12
N VAL A 103 60.50 6.54 -17.16
CA VAL A 103 61.68 7.11 -17.81
C VAL A 103 61.74 6.65 -19.27
N LEU A 104 61.70 7.62 -20.18
CA LEU A 104 61.85 7.45 -21.62
C LEU A 104 63.28 7.81 -22.03
N MET A 105 63.94 6.90 -22.75
CA MET A 105 65.29 7.11 -23.30
C MET A 105 65.20 7.45 -24.77
N LEU A 106 65.76 8.59 -25.15
CA LEU A 106 65.80 9.06 -26.54
C LEU A 106 67.25 9.09 -27.06
N ASP A 107 67.51 8.35 -28.13
CA ASP A 107 68.75 8.44 -28.91
C ASP A 107 68.55 9.36 -30.11
N THR A 108 69.44 10.33 -30.32
CA THR A 108 69.34 11.27 -31.44
C THR A 108 70.41 11.01 -32.48
N GLU A 109 70.10 11.34 -33.73
CA GLU A 109 71.11 11.44 -34.78
C GLU A 109 72.27 12.36 -34.35
N GLY A 110 73.49 11.97 -34.74
CA GLY A 110 74.68 12.73 -34.45
C GLY A 110 74.84 13.92 -35.40
N MET A 111 75.02 15.11 -34.83
CA MET A 111 75.21 16.34 -35.61
C MET A 111 76.56 16.35 -36.35
N GLY A 112 76.61 17.01 -37.51
CA GLY A 112 77.85 17.30 -38.25
C GLY A 112 78.33 16.18 -39.17
N GLY A 113 77.48 15.21 -39.50
CA GLY A 113 77.82 14.17 -40.47
C GLY A 113 77.88 14.70 -41.91
N LEU A 114 78.58 14.02 -42.81
CA LEU A 114 78.88 14.47 -44.18
C LEU A 114 77.66 14.74 -45.09
N GLU A 115 76.50 14.14 -44.81
CA GLU A 115 75.28 14.18 -45.65
C GLU A 115 74.13 15.03 -45.06
N ALA A 116 74.31 15.71 -43.92
CA ALA A 116 73.22 16.39 -43.21
C ALA A 116 73.28 17.87 -43.52
N SER A 117 72.12 18.48 -43.75
CA SER A 117 72.02 19.93 -43.72
C SER A 117 72.16 20.44 -42.27
N GLN A 118 72.81 21.59 -42.09
CA GLN A 118 72.86 22.26 -40.78
C GLN A 118 71.45 22.55 -40.23
N GLN A 119 70.47 22.74 -41.13
CA GLN A 119 69.08 22.97 -40.76
C GLN A 119 68.45 21.72 -40.15
N TYR A 120 68.68 20.55 -40.74
CA TYR A 120 68.22 19.28 -40.21
C TYR A 120 68.79 18.99 -38.82
N ASP A 121 70.12 19.13 -38.66
CA ASP A 121 70.80 18.94 -37.37
C ASP A 121 70.23 19.86 -36.27
N ALA A 122 69.95 21.12 -36.62
CA ALA A 122 69.31 22.07 -35.73
C ALA A 122 67.88 21.65 -35.35
N ARG A 123 67.08 21.12 -36.30
CA ARG A 123 65.71 20.63 -36.04
C ARG A 123 65.72 19.43 -35.08
N ILE A 124 66.59 18.44 -35.30
CA ILE A 124 66.73 17.25 -34.42
C ILE A 124 67.20 17.66 -33.03
N PHE A 125 68.23 18.49 -32.92
CA PHE A 125 68.74 18.96 -31.63
C PHE A 125 67.70 19.78 -30.85
N SER A 126 66.95 20.63 -31.56
CA SER A 126 65.87 21.44 -30.96
C SER A 126 64.75 20.56 -30.42
N LEU A 127 64.33 19.53 -31.17
CA LEU A 127 63.33 18.57 -30.71
C LEU A 127 63.80 17.79 -29.49
N ALA A 128 65.03 17.26 -29.51
CA ALA A 128 65.59 16.55 -28.36
C ALA A 128 65.59 17.42 -27.10
N THR A 129 65.99 18.68 -27.25
CA THR A 129 65.99 19.69 -26.19
C THR A 129 64.58 19.99 -25.67
N LEU A 130 63.61 20.22 -26.56
CA LEU A 130 62.23 20.53 -26.21
C LEU A 130 61.49 19.35 -25.57
N LEU A 131 61.80 18.11 -25.98
CA LEU A 131 61.13 16.91 -25.50
C LEU A 131 61.69 16.43 -24.15
N CYS A 132 63.01 16.56 -23.94
CA CYS A 132 63.65 16.01 -22.74
C CYS A 132 63.31 16.76 -21.44
N SER A 133 63.33 16.06 -20.31
CA SER A 133 63.50 16.65 -18.99
C SER A 133 64.98 16.67 -18.57
N LYS A 134 65.80 15.76 -19.09
CA LYS A 134 67.27 15.75 -18.97
C LYS A 134 67.93 15.58 -20.32
N LEU A 135 68.86 16.47 -20.66
CA LEU A 135 69.68 16.36 -21.87
C LEU A 135 71.11 15.92 -21.50
N ILE A 136 71.54 14.78 -22.04
CA ILE A 136 72.94 14.34 -21.96
C ILE A 136 73.63 14.77 -23.25
N TYR A 137 74.59 15.69 -23.13
CA TYR A 137 75.40 16.12 -24.26
C TYR A 137 76.75 15.39 -24.27
N ASN A 138 76.93 14.50 -25.25
CA ASN A 138 78.13 13.72 -25.40
C ASN A 138 79.13 14.37 -26.37
N SER A 139 80.37 14.56 -25.92
CA SER A 139 81.45 15.19 -26.67
C SER A 139 82.76 14.42 -26.49
N GLN A 140 83.50 14.23 -27.58
CA GLN A 140 84.80 13.53 -27.59
C GLN A 140 85.95 14.53 -27.75
N GLY A 141 87.03 14.34 -26.99
CA GLY A 141 88.24 15.17 -27.04
C GLY A 141 88.24 16.33 -26.02
N SER A 142 89.38 17.02 -25.91
CA SER A 142 89.47 18.24 -25.10
C SER A 142 88.54 19.32 -25.66
N VAL A 143 88.14 20.23 -24.79
CA VAL A 143 87.39 21.45 -25.15
C VAL A 143 88.21 22.37 -26.07
N ASP A 144 89.32 21.95 -26.67
CA ASP A 144 90.08 22.70 -27.67
C ASP A 144 90.61 21.74 -28.74
N GLU A 145 90.02 21.78 -29.94
CA GLU A 145 90.73 21.55 -31.21
C GLU A 145 89.86 21.89 -32.46
N LYS A 146 90.42 22.75 -33.32
CA LYS A 146 89.98 23.28 -34.63
C LYS A 146 88.86 24.34 -34.65
N ALA A 147 89.11 25.42 -35.40
CA ALA A 147 88.38 26.70 -35.36
C ALA A 147 86.92 26.66 -35.87
N ILE A 148 86.59 25.75 -36.80
CA ILE A 148 85.24 25.64 -37.39
C ILE A 148 84.31 24.81 -36.47
N THR A 149 84.81 23.68 -35.96
CA THR A 149 84.18 22.89 -34.89
C THR A 149 84.02 23.68 -33.58
N ASN A 150 84.90 24.67 -33.34
CA ASN A 150 84.81 25.53 -32.16
C ASN A 150 83.61 26.49 -32.19
N MET A 151 83.19 27.03 -33.34
CA MET A 151 82.07 27.97 -33.39
C MET A 151 80.72 27.29 -33.15
N GLU A 152 80.46 26.15 -33.80
CA GLU A 152 79.23 25.36 -33.58
C GLU A 152 79.14 24.87 -32.14
N ARG A 153 80.26 24.36 -31.60
CA ARG A 153 80.33 23.92 -30.20
C ARG A 153 80.17 25.07 -29.21
N ASN A 154 80.70 26.26 -29.50
CA ASN A 154 80.52 27.44 -28.64
C ASN A 154 79.09 27.99 -28.72
N ARG A 155 78.44 27.93 -29.89
CA ARG A 155 77.02 28.26 -30.04
C ARG A 155 76.13 27.29 -29.26
N ILE A 156 76.39 25.99 -29.36
CA ILE A 156 75.70 24.96 -28.58
C ILE A 156 75.92 25.18 -27.08
N ARG A 157 77.15 25.49 -26.64
CA ARG A 157 77.45 25.81 -25.23
C ARG A 157 76.73 27.05 -24.72
N ALA A 158 76.63 28.10 -25.54
CA ALA A 158 75.88 29.31 -25.18
C ALA A 158 74.39 28.98 -25.01
N MET A 159 73.80 28.27 -25.98
CA MET A 159 72.42 27.78 -25.88
C MET A 159 72.20 26.91 -24.64
N MET A 160 73.12 25.99 -24.33
CA MET A 160 73.02 25.14 -23.14
C MET A 160 73.06 25.94 -21.84
N LYS A 161 73.88 26.99 -21.76
CA LYS A 161 73.96 27.86 -20.58
C LYS A 161 72.69 28.67 -20.36
N ASP A 162 72.02 29.06 -21.45
CA ASP A 162 70.80 29.86 -21.40
C ASP A 162 69.55 29.01 -21.15
N PHE A 163 69.45 27.82 -21.77
CA PHE A 163 68.28 26.94 -21.66
C PHE A 163 68.31 26.02 -20.43
N PHE A 164 69.49 25.61 -19.95
CA PHE A 164 69.63 24.68 -18.83
C PHE A 164 70.36 25.35 -17.67
N ARG A 165 69.63 25.55 -16.57
CA ARG A 165 70.15 26.19 -15.34
C ARG A 165 70.98 25.23 -14.51
N ASP A 166 70.48 24.00 -14.35
CA ASP A 166 71.16 22.92 -13.66
C ASP A 166 72.04 22.15 -14.65
N ARG A 167 73.32 21.98 -14.29
CA ARG A 167 74.33 21.42 -15.17
C ARG A 167 75.33 20.59 -14.40
N ASP A 168 75.48 19.35 -14.83
CA ASP A 168 76.54 18.45 -14.38
C ASP A 168 77.58 18.26 -15.49
N CYS A 169 78.82 17.96 -15.10
CA CYS A 169 79.89 17.66 -16.04
C CYS A 169 80.64 16.44 -15.54
N VAL A 170 80.60 15.35 -16.31
CA VAL A 170 81.32 14.11 -16.00
C VAL A 170 82.34 13.86 -17.10
N THR A 171 83.58 13.59 -16.70
CA THR A 171 84.63 13.15 -17.62
C THR A 171 84.72 11.65 -17.56
N LEU A 172 84.73 11.00 -18.74
CA LEU A 172 84.83 9.55 -18.86
C LEU A 172 86.19 9.19 -19.44
N VAL A 173 86.88 8.26 -18.78
CA VAL A 173 88.08 7.64 -19.36
C VAL A 173 87.68 6.75 -20.53
N ARG A 174 88.64 6.37 -21.38
CA ARG A 174 88.37 5.35 -22.40
C ARG A 174 87.92 4.03 -21.73
N PRO A 175 86.89 3.34 -22.25
CA PRO A 175 86.33 2.13 -21.63
C PRO A 175 87.30 0.94 -21.67
N VAL A 176 88.16 0.86 -22.70
CA VAL A 176 89.20 -0.16 -22.87
C VAL A 176 90.52 0.48 -23.34
N HIS A 177 91.65 -0.21 -23.12
CA HIS A 177 92.97 0.21 -23.61
C HIS A 177 93.25 -0.20 -25.06
N ASP A 178 92.67 -1.33 -25.49
CA ASP A 178 92.90 -1.93 -26.80
C ASP A 178 91.92 -1.38 -27.84
N GLU A 179 92.45 -0.86 -28.95
CA GLU A 179 91.67 -0.28 -30.04
C GLU A 179 90.81 -1.33 -30.77
N ALA A 180 91.26 -2.58 -30.86
CA ALA A 180 90.47 -3.66 -31.46
C ALA A 180 89.25 -3.99 -30.58
N LYS A 181 89.42 -3.95 -29.25
CA LYS A 181 88.31 -4.12 -28.31
C LYS A 181 87.38 -2.91 -28.31
N LEU A 182 87.90 -1.70 -28.55
CA LEU A 182 87.10 -0.47 -28.59
C LEU A 182 86.04 -0.51 -29.70
N GLN A 183 86.35 -1.14 -30.85
CA GLN A 183 85.39 -1.31 -31.95
C GLN A 183 84.22 -2.25 -31.61
N GLN A 184 84.36 -3.08 -30.58
CA GLN A 184 83.36 -4.06 -30.13
C GLN A 184 82.93 -3.81 -28.69
N VAL A 185 83.17 -2.61 -28.17
CA VAL A 185 82.96 -2.28 -26.75
C VAL A 185 81.50 -2.42 -26.34
N ASP A 186 80.57 -2.30 -27.28
CA ASP A 186 79.13 -2.45 -27.04
C ASP A 186 78.73 -3.89 -26.71
N ALA A 187 79.47 -4.87 -27.25
CA ALA A 187 79.22 -6.29 -27.00
C ALA A 187 79.91 -6.79 -25.73
N MET A 188 80.73 -5.96 -25.09
CA MET A 188 81.47 -6.33 -23.88
C MET A 188 80.61 -6.10 -22.63
N PRO A 189 80.58 -7.04 -21.67
CA PRO A 189 79.99 -6.81 -20.35
C PRO A 189 80.65 -5.61 -19.64
N ILE A 190 79.87 -4.88 -18.83
CA ILE A 190 80.36 -3.68 -18.11
C ILE A 190 81.51 -4.04 -17.17
N GLU A 191 81.51 -5.25 -16.63
CA GLU A 191 82.52 -5.79 -15.71
C GLU A 191 83.89 -5.96 -16.38
N GLU A 192 83.93 -6.11 -17.71
CA GLU A 192 85.17 -6.22 -18.49
C GLU A 192 85.76 -4.86 -18.87
N LEU A 193 85.00 -3.78 -18.67
CA LEU A 193 85.46 -2.42 -18.91
C LEU A 193 86.41 -1.99 -17.78
N ARG A 194 87.17 -0.92 -18.02
CA ARG A 194 88.11 -0.41 -17.03
C ARG A 194 87.42 -0.01 -15.71
N PRO A 195 87.98 -0.34 -14.52
CA PRO A 195 87.36 -0.02 -13.25
C PRO A 195 87.04 1.47 -13.06
N GLU A 196 87.91 2.37 -13.54
CA GLU A 196 87.65 3.81 -13.45
C GLU A 196 86.46 4.22 -14.33
N PHE A 197 86.31 3.59 -15.50
CA PHE A 197 85.16 3.83 -16.39
C PHE A 197 83.87 3.34 -15.74
N GLN A 198 83.88 2.16 -15.11
CA GLN A 198 82.72 1.62 -14.39
C GLN A 198 82.27 2.57 -13.29
N GLN A 199 83.19 3.06 -12.45
CA GLN A 199 82.88 4.01 -11.38
C GLN A 199 82.29 5.31 -11.93
N GLN A 200 82.86 5.84 -13.00
CA GLN A 200 82.38 7.07 -13.64
C GLN A 200 81.00 6.87 -14.29
N LEU A 201 80.75 5.73 -14.93
CA LEU A 201 79.45 5.37 -15.48
C LEU A 201 78.40 5.23 -14.38
N SER A 202 78.73 4.61 -13.24
CA SER A 202 77.85 4.56 -12.07
C SER A 202 77.49 5.96 -11.57
N HIS A 203 78.45 6.89 -11.58
CA HIS A 203 78.18 8.29 -11.23
C HIS A 203 77.24 8.97 -12.24
N VAL A 204 77.40 8.73 -13.55
CA VAL A 204 76.45 9.21 -14.57
C VAL A 204 75.05 8.65 -14.30
N LYS A 205 74.92 7.36 -13.99
CA LYS A 205 73.62 6.75 -13.63
C LYS A 205 72.97 7.43 -12.43
N GLN A 206 73.75 7.73 -11.39
CA GLN A 206 73.24 8.47 -10.22
C GLN A 206 72.75 9.87 -10.59
N ILE A 207 73.41 10.57 -11.51
CA ILE A 207 72.95 11.88 -11.98
C ILE A 207 71.67 11.75 -12.82
N VAL A 208 71.55 10.69 -13.64
CA VAL A 208 70.40 10.48 -14.53
C VAL A 208 69.16 10.05 -13.74
N TYR A 209 69.30 9.06 -12.86
CA TYR A 209 68.20 8.42 -12.13
C TYR A 209 68.09 8.81 -10.64
N GLY A 210 69.03 9.58 -10.09
CA GLY A 210 68.99 10.01 -8.70
C GLY A 210 68.06 11.19 -8.44
N ASP A 211 68.39 12.00 -7.44
CA ASP A 211 67.51 13.04 -6.88
C ASP A 211 67.07 14.13 -7.88
N SER A 212 67.83 14.31 -8.96
CA SER A 212 67.54 15.31 -9.99
C SER A 212 66.64 14.79 -11.12
N LEU A 213 66.19 13.53 -11.08
CA LEU A 213 65.19 13.03 -12.02
C LEU A 213 63.84 13.71 -11.74
N GLN A 214 63.29 14.35 -12.77
CA GLN A 214 62.04 15.09 -12.69
C GLN A 214 61.15 14.73 -13.88
N PRO A 215 59.82 14.71 -13.69
CA PRO A 215 58.89 14.50 -14.78
C PRO A 215 58.98 15.66 -15.77
N LYS A 216 58.63 15.40 -17.02
CA LYS A 216 58.52 16.43 -18.03
C LYS A 216 57.35 17.34 -17.66
N MET A 217 57.65 18.62 -17.47
CA MET A 217 56.66 19.62 -17.07
C MET A 217 56.24 20.48 -18.26
N LEU A 218 54.95 20.81 -18.33
CA LEU A 218 54.43 21.86 -19.20
C LEU A 218 53.46 22.73 -18.41
N GLN A 219 53.72 24.04 -18.37
CA GLN A 219 52.94 25.02 -17.58
C GLN A 219 52.74 24.60 -16.10
N GLY A 220 53.78 24.01 -15.49
CA GLY A 220 53.74 23.57 -14.09
C GLY A 220 52.98 22.27 -13.84
N LYS A 221 52.57 21.54 -14.88
CA LYS A 221 51.95 20.21 -14.75
C LYS A 221 52.83 19.10 -15.34
N PRO A 222 52.96 17.96 -14.64
CA PRO A 222 53.68 16.81 -15.17
C PRO A 222 52.90 16.17 -16.33
N LEU A 223 53.61 15.80 -17.39
CA LEU A 223 53.02 15.16 -18.55
C LEU A 223 52.87 13.66 -18.31
N ASN A 224 51.75 13.09 -18.75
CA ASN A 224 51.62 11.65 -18.94
C ASN A 224 51.98 11.25 -20.38
N GLY A 225 51.96 9.95 -20.68
CA GLY A 225 52.32 9.45 -22.01
C GLY A 225 51.46 10.00 -23.16
N SER A 226 50.13 10.07 -22.97
CA SER A 226 49.21 10.64 -23.97
C SER A 226 49.47 12.13 -24.21
N MET A 227 49.70 12.89 -23.13
CA MET A 227 50.01 14.33 -23.20
C MET A 227 51.36 14.57 -23.87
N PHE A 228 52.36 13.75 -23.58
CA PHE A 228 53.67 13.81 -24.21
C PHE A 228 53.61 13.49 -25.71
N ALA A 229 52.83 12.47 -26.11
CA ALA A 229 52.62 12.15 -27.52
C ALA A 229 51.96 13.31 -28.29
N GLY A 230 50.94 13.95 -27.69
CA GLY A 230 50.31 15.13 -28.28
C GLY A 230 51.27 16.31 -28.41
N LEU A 231 52.12 16.55 -27.39
CA LEU A 231 53.15 17.58 -27.42
C LEU A 231 54.19 17.33 -28.54
N LEU A 232 54.63 16.09 -28.68
CA LEU A 232 55.55 15.66 -29.73
C LEU A 232 55.00 15.96 -31.13
N GLN A 233 53.76 15.55 -31.40
CA GLN A 233 53.09 15.79 -32.67
C GLN A 233 53.00 17.29 -32.99
N ALA A 234 52.67 18.11 -31.98
CA ALA A 234 52.61 19.55 -32.12
C ALA A 234 53.96 20.20 -32.42
N TYR A 235 55.04 19.78 -31.73
CA TYR A 235 56.37 20.31 -31.99
C TYR A 235 56.88 19.97 -33.39
N VAL A 236 56.64 18.75 -33.87
CA VAL A 236 57.01 18.35 -35.23
C VAL A 236 56.22 19.15 -36.27
N ALA A 237 54.91 19.31 -36.10
CA ALA A 237 54.08 20.11 -37.01
C ALA A 237 54.54 21.58 -37.07
N ALA A 238 54.88 22.18 -35.93
CA ALA A 238 55.38 23.56 -35.89
C ALA A 238 56.73 23.71 -36.61
N ILE A 239 57.66 22.77 -36.40
CA ILE A 239 58.97 22.80 -37.06
C ILE A 239 58.84 22.63 -38.57
N ASN A 240 57.98 21.72 -39.04
CA ASN A 240 57.77 21.49 -40.47
C ASN A 240 57.13 22.69 -41.18
N SER A 241 56.30 23.47 -40.49
CA SER A 241 55.71 24.70 -41.05
C SER A 241 56.66 25.89 -41.07
N GLY A 242 57.92 25.73 -40.63
CA GLY A 242 58.89 26.82 -40.49
C GLY A 242 58.56 27.79 -39.35
N GLY A 243 57.55 27.47 -38.54
CA GLY A 243 57.14 28.26 -37.38
C GLY A 243 57.99 27.96 -36.14
N VAL A 244 58.06 28.93 -35.23
CA VAL A 244 58.53 28.66 -33.86
C VAL A 244 57.45 27.81 -33.17
N PRO A 245 57.79 26.71 -32.47
CA PRO A 245 56.81 25.91 -31.73
C PRO A 245 56.03 26.76 -30.72
N VAL A 246 54.82 27.20 -31.09
CA VAL A 246 53.94 27.96 -30.20
C VAL A 246 53.21 26.96 -29.30
N ILE A 247 53.69 26.86 -28.06
CA ILE A 247 53.29 25.86 -27.07
C ILE A 247 51.77 25.92 -26.74
N THR A 248 51.14 27.09 -26.84
CA THR A 248 49.78 27.32 -26.33
C THR A 248 48.66 26.63 -27.11
N SER A 249 48.64 26.71 -28.44
CA SER A 249 47.54 26.16 -29.25
C SER A 249 47.50 24.63 -29.27
N ALA A 250 48.68 24.02 -29.32
CA ALA A 250 48.85 22.57 -29.23
C ALA A 250 48.39 22.01 -27.87
N TRP A 251 48.73 22.73 -26.80
CA TRP A 251 48.39 22.37 -25.44
C TRP A 251 46.88 22.41 -25.17
N GLU A 252 46.18 23.41 -25.70
CA GLU A 252 44.72 23.50 -25.61
C GLU A 252 44.03 22.28 -26.24
N GLY A 253 44.49 21.83 -27.41
CA GLY A 253 43.95 20.63 -28.07
C GLY A 253 44.16 19.33 -27.28
N VAL A 254 45.37 19.15 -26.74
CA VAL A 254 45.73 17.97 -25.94
C VAL A 254 44.96 17.92 -24.63
N THR A 255 44.91 19.05 -23.89
CA THR A 255 44.18 19.15 -22.62
C THR A 255 42.68 18.94 -22.80
N ALA A 256 42.08 19.47 -23.87
CA ALA A 256 40.68 19.22 -24.21
C ALA A 256 40.42 17.74 -24.53
N SER A 257 41.34 17.06 -25.21
CA SER A 257 41.23 15.62 -25.50
C SER A 257 41.27 14.75 -24.24
N GLU A 258 42.24 15.02 -23.35
CA GLU A 258 42.37 14.30 -22.08
C GLU A 258 41.17 14.54 -21.16
N CYS A 259 40.68 15.79 -21.07
CA CYS A 259 39.46 16.10 -20.33
C CYS A 259 38.24 15.35 -20.89
N ARG A 260 38.11 15.17 -22.21
CA ARG A 260 37.02 14.38 -22.80
C ARG A 260 37.09 12.91 -22.43
N LYS A 261 38.29 12.32 -22.40
CA LYS A 261 38.48 10.94 -21.93
C LYS A 261 38.11 10.80 -20.45
N ALA A 262 38.60 11.71 -19.61
CA ALA A 262 38.27 11.75 -18.17
C ALA A 262 36.76 11.89 -17.94
N MET A 263 36.10 12.77 -18.70
CA MET A 263 34.64 12.95 -18.65
C MET A 263 33.90 11.66 -19.02
N SER A 264 34.31 10.98 -20.10
CA SER A 264 33.68 9.72 -20.51
C SER A 264 33.87 8.63 -19.46
N ALA A 265 35.06 8.51 -18.87
CA ALA A 265 35.33 7.54 -17.83
C ALA A 265 34.51 7.79 -16.55
N ALA A 266 34.39 9.06 -16.13
CA ALA A 266 33.59 9.46 -14.99
C ALA A 266 32.09 9.20 -15.22
N ALA A 267 31.57 9.49 -16.43
CA ALA A 267 30.18 9.21 -16.79
C ALA A 267 29.86 7.70 -16.75
N GLU A 268 30.76 6.86 -17.28
CA GLU A 268 30.58 5.41 -17.23
C GLU A 268 30.67 4.86 -15.79
N ALA A 269 31.58 5.41 -14.97
CA ALA A 269 31.68 5.04 -13.55
C ALA A 269 30.42 5.43 -12.76
N PHE A 270 29.85 6.62 -13.02
CA PHE A 270 28.58 7.06 -12.46
C PHE A 270 27.45 6.10 -12.82
N LYS A 271 27.30 5.82 -14.13
CA LYS A 271 26.27 4.90 -14.64
C LYS A 271 26.40 3.51 -14.02
N LYS A 272 27.62 2.98 -13.92
CA LYS A 272 27.88 1.69 -13.27
C LYS A 272 27.45 1.69 -11.80
N SER A 273 27.72 2.77 -11.08
CA SER A 273 27.31 2.94 -9.67
C SER A 273 25.80 2.93 -9.53
N LEU A 274 25.07 3.63 -10.41
CA LEU A 274 23.60 3.61 -10.44
C LEU A 274 23.03 2.22 -10.76
N THR A 275 23.63 1.48 -11.69
CA THR A 275 23.18 0.13 -12.03
C THR A 275 23.44 -0.91 -10.93
N ALA A 276 24.33 -0.60 -9.98
CA ALA A 276 24.66 -1.48 -8.87
C ALA A 276 23.72 -1.31 -7.66
N LEU A 277 22.82 -0.32 -7.69
CA LEU A 277 21.86 -0.08 -6.61
C LEU A 277 20.82 -1.21 -6.54
N ASP A 278 20.51 -1.65 -5.32
CA ASP A 278 19.47 -2.64 -5.02
C ASP A 278 18.10 -1.96 -5.00
N LEU A 279 17.47 -1.82 -6.17
CA LEU A 279 16.16 -1.20 -6.32
C LEU A 279 15.03 -2.21 -5.98
N PRO A 280 13.88 -1.77 -5.43
CA PRO A 280 13.52 -0.38 -5.17
C PRO A 280 13.99 0.17 -3.81
N LEU A 281 14.42 1.43 -3.81
CA LEU A 281 14.81 2.22 -2.65
C LEU A 281 13.77 3.30 -2.34
N ASP A 282 13.67 3.66 -1.05
CA ASP A 282 12.87 4.80 -0.60
C ASP A 282 13.48 6.12 -1.14
N ASP A 283 12.65 7.15 -1.27
CA ASP A 283 13.04 8.39 -1.98
C ASP A 283 14.24 9.09 -1.33
N GLU A 284 14.35 9.07 0.00
CA GLU A 284 15.49 9.64 0.73
C GLU A 284 16.79 8.87 0.44
N ASP A 285 16.75 7.54 0.56
CA ASP A 285 17.90 6.66 0.29
C ASP A 285 18.36 6.75 -1.18
N LEU A 286 17.41 6.83 -2.11
CA LEU A 286 17.71 6.97 -3.53
C LEU A 286 18.40 8.31 -3.82
N LEU A 287 17.91 9.40 -3.24
CA LEU A 287 18.51 10.74 -3.41
C LEU A 287 19.93 10.78 -2.84
N GLU A 288 20.15 10.19 -1.67
CA GLU A 288 21.49 10.10 -1.06
C GLU A 288 22.45 9.27 -1.93
N ALA A 289 22.02 8.08 -2.37
CA ALA A 289 22.84 7.21 -3.21
C ALA A 289 23.21 7.86 -4.56
N ILE A 290 22.27 8.57 -5.20
CA ILE A 290 22.52 9.30 -6.45
C ILE A 290 23.52 10.44 -6.21
N LYS A 291 23.37 11.17 -5.11
CA LYS A 291 24.24 12.29 -4.75
C LYS A 291 25.67 11.81 -4.51
N ASP A 292 25.85 10.73 -3.75
CA ASP A 292 27.16 10.13 -3.49
C ASP A 292 27.83 9.65 -4.77
N ALA A 293 27.08 8.99 -5.66
CA ALA A 293 27.59 8.57 -6.97
C ALA A 293 28.02 9.77 -7.82
N GLU A 294 27.26 10.88 -7.81
CA GLU A 294 27.62 12.10 -8.54
C GLU A 294 28.90 12.71 -7.98
N GLU A 295 29.04 12.81 -6.66
CA GLU A 295 30.22 13.38 -6.02
C GLU A 295 31.48 12.56 -6.31
N GLN A 296 31.37 11.24 -6.31
CA GLN A 296 32.47 10.34 -6.70
C GLN A 296 32.88 10.53 -8.17
N ALA A 297 31.92 10.61 -9.09
CA ALA A 297 32.20 10.80 -10.51
C ALA A 297 32.85 12.16 -10.80
N VAL A 298 32.38 13.24 -10.17
CA VAL A 298 32.97 14.58 -10.29
C VAL A 298 34.38 14.60 -9.71
N THR A 299 34.59 13.96 -8.56
CA THR A 299 35.92 13.88 -7.92
C THR A 299 36.91 13.13 -8.81
N GLN A 300 36.49 12.00 -9.38
CA GLN A 300 37.28 11.25 -10.36
C GLN A 300 37.63 12.10 -11.59
N TYR A 301 36.66 12.85 -12.12
CA TYR A 301 36.89 13.76 -13.24
C TYR A 301 37.92 14.84 -12.90
N ARG A 302 37.74 15.54 -11.76
CA ARG A 302 38.63 16.64 -11.33
C ARG A 302 40.06 16.18 -11.08
N ALA A 303 40.27 14.94 -10.65
CA ALA A 303 41.61 14.37 -10.48
C ALA A 303 42.38 14.24 -11.81
N ALA A 304 41.67 14.00 -12.92
CA ALA A 304 42.27 13.80 -14.25
C ALA A 304 42.14 15.02 -15.17
N ALA A 305 41.23 15.96 -14.90
CA ALA A 305 40.95 17.09 -15.75
C ALA A 305 42.04 18.18 -15.69
N ILE A 306 42.42 18.72 -16.85
CA ILE A 306 43.54 19.65 -17.01
C ILE A 306 43.16 20.77 -17.98
N GLY A 307 43.59 22.00 -17.67
CA GLY A 307 43.53 23.15 -18.58
C GLY A 307 42.18 23.86 -18.55
N ASP A 308 42.06 24.91 -19.37
CA ASP A 308 40.92 25.84 -19.34
C ASP A 308 39.60 25.18 -19.77
N SER A 309 39.68 24.08 -20.52
CA SER A 309 38.52 23.28 -20.93
C SER A 309 37.89 22.46 -19.80
N ALA A 310 38.58 22.30 -18.65
CA ALA A 310 38.13 21.45 -17.56
C ALA A 310 36.77 21.91 -16.97
N ALA A 311 36.61 23.21 -16.73
CA ALA A 311 35.37 23.74 -16.16
C ALA A 311 34.16 23.54 -17.10
N LYS A 312 34.37 23.74 -18.41
CA LYS A 312 33.31 23.55 -19.42
C LYS A 312 32.90 22.08 -19.53
N LEU A 313 33.87 21.18 -19.56
CA LEU A 313 33.61 19.74 -19.66
C LEU A 313 33.06 19.14 -18.36
N GLU A 314 33.35 19.72 -17.19
CA GLU A 314 32.65 19.37 -15.94
C GLU A 314 31.15 19.71 -16.02
N ALA A 315 30.80 20.86 -16.58
CA ALA A 315 29.40 21.23 -16.78
C ALA A 315 28.69 20.26 -17.74
N ASP A 316 29.36 19.87 -18.83
CA ASP A 316 28.85 18.86 -19.76
C ASP A 316 28.70 17.47 -19.09
N LEU A 317 29.64 17.09 -18.21
CA LEU A 317 29.55 15.86 -17.40
C LEU A 317 28.30 15.87 -16.53
N ARG A 318 28.07 16.94 -15.77
CA ARG A 318 26.87 17.09 -14.91
C ARG A 318 25.58 16.99 -15.70
N LYS A 319 25.55 17.64 -16.86
CA LYS A 319 24.39 17.56 -17.76
C LYS A 319 24.13 16.11 -18.22
N ARG A 320 25.16 15.37 -18.58
CA ARG A 320 25.03 13.96 -18.98
C ARG A 320 24.57 13.06 -17.84
N MET A 321 25.05 13.30 -16.62
CA MET A 321 24.61 12.57 -15.43
C MET A 321 23.13 12.81 -15.12
N GLU A 322 22.58 13.98 -15.45
CA GLU A 322 21.16 14.28 -15.21
C GLU A 322 20.21 13.34 -15.96
N ASP A 323 20.56 12.95 -17.19
CA ASP A 323 19.77 11.97 -17.97
C ASP A 323 19.81 10.58 -17.31
N ASP A 324 20.96 10.17 -16.81
CA ASP A 324 21.15 8.90 -16.10
C ASP A 324 20.42 8.88 -14.75
N LYS A 325 20.41 10.00 -14.00
CA LYS A 325 19.62 10.17 -12.78
C LYS A 325 18.13 10.01 -13.06
N ALA A 326 17.63 10.70 -14.08
CA ALA A 326 16.23 10.61 -14.47
C ALA A 326 15.83 9.18 -14.89
N ALA A 327 16.73 8.46 -15.57
CA ALA A 327 16.54 7.06 -15.92
C ALA A 327 16.50 6.15 -14.68
N CYS A 328 17.42 6.35 -13.73
CA CYS A 328 17.46 5.61 -12.46
C CYS A 328 16.17 5.82 -11.65
N ALA A 329 15.72 7.07 -11.50
CA ALA A 329 14.48 7.40 -10.79
C ALA A 329 13.25 6.74 -11.43
N ARG A 330 13.14 6.76 -12.77
CA ARG A 330 12.06 6.05 -13.49
C ARG A 330 12.10 4.54 -13.25
N ASN A 331 13.28 3.93 -13.27
CA ASN A 331 13.45 2.50 -13.02
C ASN A 331 13.07 2.14 -11.57
N ASN A 332 13.49 2.95 -10.60
CA ASN A 332 13.12 2.78 -9.19
C ASN A 332 11.60 2.83 -9.00
N ALA A 333 10.93 3.83 -9.59
CA ALA A 333 9.48 3.98 -9.50
C ALA A 333 8.74 2.77 -10.10
N ALA A 334 9.19 2.27 -11.26
CA ALA A 334 8.60 1.10 -11.91
C ALA A 334 8.73 -0.17 -11.05
N GLN A 335 9.93 -0.43 -10.51
CA GLN A 335 10.17 -1.59 -9.65
C GLN A 335 9.46 -1.48 -8.29
N SER A 336 9.40 -0.27 -7.72
CA SER A 336 8.64 -0.01 -6.49
C SER A 336 7.16 -0.35 -6.69
N LYS A 337 6.57 0.10 -7.79
CA LYS A 337 5.18 -0.21 -8.13
C LYS A 337 4.95 -1.71 -8.30
N GLU A 338 5.79 -2.39 -9.10
CA GLU A 338 5.66 -3.84 -9.33
C GLU A 338 5.77 -4.65 -8.02
N MET A 339 6.77 -4.32 -7.19
CA MET A 339 6.97 -4.95 -5.89
C MET A 339 5.77 -4.73 -4.96
N CYS A 340 5.29 -3.49 -4.87
CA CYS A 340 4.17 -3.12 -4.00
C CYS A 340 2.87 -3.80 -4.44
N ASP A 341 2.56 -3.77 -5.73
CA ASP A 341 1.36 -4.43 -6.29
C ASP A 341 1.39 -5.94 -6.03
N ARG A 342 2.54 -6.59 -6.25
CA ARG A 342 2.71 -8.03 -5.97
C ARG A 342 2.54 -8.33 -4.48
N LEU A 343 3.17 -7.54 -3.61
CA LEU A 343 3.11 -7.72 -2.16
C LEU A 343 1.68 -7.55 -1.63
N LEU A 344 0.94 -6.54 -2.10
CA LEU A 344 -0.46 -6.32 -1.74
C LEU A 344 -1.33 -7.50 -2.14
N GLN A 345 -1.18 -8.02 -3.36
CA GLN A 345 -1.94 -9.18 -3.82
C GLN A 345 -1.66 -10.42 -2.98
N VAL A 346 -0.38 -10.71 -2.68
CA VAL A 346 0.00 -11.87 -1.86
C VAL A 346 -0.57 -11.74 -0.45
N LEU A 347 -0.34 -10.61 0.23
CA LEU A 347 -0.84 -10.41 1.59
C LEU A 347 -2.37 -10.44 1.66
N TYR A 348 -3.06 -9.90 0.65
CA TYR A 348 -4.52 -9.95 0.58
C TYR A 348 -5.03 -11.38 0.39
N ALA A 349 -4.41 -12.15 -0.51
CA ALA A 349 -4.76 -13.54 -0.77
C ALA A 349 -4.50 -14.45 0.43
N GLU A 350 -3.49 -14.14 1.25
CA GLU A 350 -3.16 -14.89 2.47
C GLU A 350 -4.07 -14.53 3.65
N GLN A 351 -4.33 -13.24 3.88
CA GLN A 351 -4.95 -12.77 5.13
C GLN A 351 -6.45 -12.50 5.01
N ILE A 352 -6.90 -11.92 3.88
CA ILE A 352 -8.27 -11.38 3.76
C ILE A 352 -9.15 -12.27 2.89
N GLN A 353 -8.68 -12.66 1.70
CA GLN A 353 -9.47 -13.39 0.70
C GLN A 353 -10.08 -14.71 1.22
N PRO A 354 -9.38 -15.56 2.00
CA PRO A 354 -9.93 -16.83 2.48
C PRO A 354 -11.12 -16.61 3.43
N LYS A 355 -11.00 -15.63 4.33
CA LYS A 355 -12.05 -15.26 5.29
C LYS A 355 -13.22 -14.58 4.60
N LEU A 356 -12.94 -13.82 3.54
CA LEU A 356 -13.97 -13.22 2.71
C LEU A 356 -14.74 -14.27 1.90
N ALA A 357 -14.10 -15.36 1.46
CA ALA A 357 -14.76 -16.45 0.72
C ALA A 357 -15.65 -17.32 1.63
N SER A 358 -15.30 -17.43 2.91
CA SER A 358 -16.00 -18.26 3.90
C SER A 358 -17.31 -17.59 4.34
N ALA A 359 -18.43 -18.32 4.29
CA ALA A 359 -19.77 -17.74 4.44
C ALA A 359 -20.26 -17.62 5.90
N SER A 360 -19.64 -18.33 6.85
CA SER A 360 -20.01 -18.31 8.26
C SER A 360 -18.79 -18.23 9.16
N GLU A 361 -18.96 -17.74 10.39
CA GLU A 361 -17.91 -17.71 11.41
C GLU A 361 -17.36 -19.12 11.71
N ASP A 362 -18.24 -20.12 11.74
CA ASP A 362 -17.87 -21.55 11.89
C ASP A 362 -17.02 -22.10 10.72
N SER A 363 -17.08 -21.48 9.55
CA SER A 363 -16.25 -21.83 8.38
C SER A 363 -15.00 -20.94 8.25
N GLY A 364 -14.71 -20.11 9.24
CA GLY A 364 -13.56 -19.19 9.25
C GLY A 364 -13.82 -17.85 8.58
N GLY A 365 -15.09 -17.48 8.36
CA GLY A 365 -15.48 -16.17 7.84
C GLY A 365 -15.42 -15.05 8.88
N PHE A 366 -15.49 -13.80 8.41
CA PHE A 366 -15.59 -12.64 9.31
C PHE A 366 -16.91 -12.66 10.10
N ALA A 367 -16.82 -12.55 11.43
CA ALA A 367 -17.97 -12.52 12.33
C ALA A 367 -18.80 -11.23 12.15
N ASP A 368 -18.10 -10.10 12.13
CA ASP A 368 -18.67 -8.77 12.01
C ASP A 368 -17.74 -7.80 11.26
N MET A 369 -18.26 -6.59 11.04
CA MET A 369 -17.52 -5.54 10.35
C MET A 369 -16.36 -4.98 11.20
N GLN A 370 -16.36 -5.16 12.52
CA GLN A 370 -15.27 -4.73 13.40
C GLN A 370 -14.07 -5.67 13.34
N GLN A 371 -14.30 -6.98 13.24
CA GLN A 371 -13.25 -7.97 13.00
C GLN A 371 -12.60 -7.73 11.65
N PHE A 372 -13.40 -7.52 10.59
CA PHE A 372 -12.87 -7.16 9.28
C PHE A 372 -11.99 -5.91 9.33
N SER A 373 -12.44 -4.84 10.01
CA SER A 373 -11.65 -3.62 10.15
C SER A 373 -10.31 -3.84 10.88
N ARG A 374 -10.28 -4.71 11.89
CA ARG A 374 -9.05 -5.04 12.62
C ARG A 374 -8.06 -5.82 11.76
N GLU A 375 -8.54 -6.86 11.08
CA GLU A 375 -7.69 -7.67 10.21
C GLU A 375 -7.21 -6.89 8.98
N TRP A 376 -8.03 -5.96 8.48
CA TRP A 376 -7.61 -5.03 7.43
C TRP A 376 -6.47 -4.12 7.91
N GLN A 377 -6.53 -3.67 9.16
CA GLN A 377 -5.46 -2.87 9.75
C GLN A 377 -4.17 -3.69 9.91
N ASP A 378 -4.26 -4.95 10.35
CA ASP A 378 -3.11 -5.85 10.44
C ASP A 378 -2.49 -6.12 9.06
N PHE A 379 -3.31 -6.33 8.03
CA PHE A 379 -2.88 -6.43 6.63
C PHE A 379 -2.10 -5.17 6.19
N ARG A 380 -2.66 -3.99 6.47
CA ARG A 380 -2.04 -2.70 6.12
C ARG A 380 -0.69 -2.53 6.79
N ASP A 381 -0.61 -2.82 8.09
CA ASP A 381 0.61 -2.64 8.86
C ASP A 381 1.69 -3.66 8.45
N ALA A 382 1.29 -4.90 8.12
CA ALA A 382 2.19 -5.90 7.54
C ALA A 382 2.76 -5.47 6.18
N TYR A 383 1.92 -4.86 5.32
CA TYR A 383 2.37 -4.28 4.06
C TYR A 383 3.35 -3.14 4.29
N LEU A 384 3.01 -2.17 5.14
CA LEU A 384 3.86 -1.00 5.40
C LEU A 384 5.23 -1.38 5.99
N LYS A 385 5.32 -2.49 6.71
CA LYS A 385 6.59 -3.00 7.23
C LYS A 385 7.49 -3.64 6.16
N LYS A 386 6.91 -4.23 5.11
CA LYS A 386 7.65 -4.98 4.07
C LYS A 386 7.86 -4.18 2.77
N ALA A 387 6.97 -3.24 2.46
CA ALA A 387 7.00 -2.45 1.23
C ALA A 387 8.12 -1.41 1.25
N ARG A 388 8.75 -1.23 0.08
CA ARG A 388 9.85 -0.29 -0.18
C ARG A 388 9.59 0.53 -1.44
N GLY A 389 10.16 1.72 -1.45
CA GLY A 389 10.15 2.68 -2.55
C GLY A 389 8.97 3.64 -2.57
N GLY A 390 9.11 4.69 -3.39
CA GLY A 390 8.18 5.82 -3.43
C GLY A 390 6.73 5.48 -3.81
N ALA A 391 6.46 4.35 -4.48
CA ALA A 391 5.10 3.96 -4.86
C ALA A 391 4.28 3.34 -3.71
N LYS A 392 4.90 3.11 -2.55
CA LYS A 392 4.33 2.39 -1.41
C LYS A 392 2.95 2.88 -0.96
N LEU A 393 2.80 4.18 -0.78
CA LEU A 393 1.54 4.76 -0.29
C LEU A 393 0.48 4.84 -1.39
N GLU A 394 0.88 5.15 -2.62
CA GLU A 394 0.00 5.20 -3.78
C GLU A 394 -0.63 3.83 -4.08
N CYS A 395 0.21 2.78 -4.19
CA CYS A 395 -0.26 1.41 -4.41
C CYS A 395 -1.22 0.95 -3.32
N LEU A 396 -0.90 1.22 -2.05
CA LEU A 396 -1.77 0.86 -0.93
C LEU A 396 -3.12 1.56 -1.03
N LEU A 397 -3.14 2.85 -1.35
CA LEU A 397 -4.35 3.65 -1.45
C LEU A 397 -5.25 3.14 -2.58
N THR A 398 -4.71 3.01 -3.81
CA THR A 398 -5.47 2.51 -4.96
C THR A 398 -5.97 1.07 -4.76
N PHE A 399 -5.13 0.20 -4.19
CA PHE A 399 -5.54 -1.17 -3.87
C PHE A 399 -6.65 -1.19 -2.81
N SER A 400 -6.50 -0.38 -1.76
CA SER A 400 -7.47 -0.32 -0.67
C SER A 400 -8.82 0.22 -1.14
N GLU A 401 -8.85 1.26 -1.97
CA GLU A 401 -10.10 1.80 -2.52
C GLU A 401 -10.92 0.72 -3.24
N ALA A 402 -10.28 -0.08 -4.09
CA ALA A 402 -10.97 -1.12 -4.84
C ALA A 402 -11.35 -2.32 -3.96
N LYS A 403 -10.38 -2.86 -3.21
CA LYS A 403 -10.56 -4.14 -2.48
C LYS A 403 -11.34 -3.99 -1.19
N TYR A 404 -11.21 -2.87 -0.49
CA TYR A 404 -12.04 -2.59 0.68
C TYR A 404 -13.51 -2.44 0.28
N ALA A 405 -13.80 -1.72 -0.82
CA ALA A 405 -15.17 -1.56 -1.32
C ALA A 405 -15.78 -2.87 -1.83
N GLU A 406 -14.99 -3.75 -2.45
CA GLU A 406 -15.40 -5.11 -2.82
C GLU A 406 -15.75 -5.94 -1.58
N ALA A 407 -14.86 -5.96 -0.59
CA ALA A 407 -15.06 -6.67 0.67
C ALA A 407 -16.31 -6.17 1.42
N MET A 408 -16.49 -4.85 1.50
CA MET A 408 -17.63 -4.24 2.18
C MET A 408 -18.97 -4.64 1.54
N ARG A 409 -19.05 -4.67 0.21
CA ARG A 409 -20.26 -5.11 -0.50
C ARG A 409 -20.61 -6.56 -0.19
N ILE A 410 -19.62 -7.45 -0.17
CA ILE A 410 -19.82 -8.87 0.15
C ILE A 410 -20.33 -9.02 1.60
N LEU A 411 -19.72 -8.32 2.55
CA LEU A 411 -20.13 -8.37 3.95
C LEU A 411 -21.54 -7.80 4.18
N LEU A 412 -21.88 -6.68 3.54
CA LEU A 412 -23.22 -6.09 3.61
C LEU A 412 -24.30 -7.02 3.03
N SER A 413 -24.05 -7.59 1.84
CA SER A 413 -24.97 -8.53 1.21
C SER A 413 -25.24 -9.77 2.09
N ARG A 414 -24.22 -10.29 2.78
CA ARG A 414 -24.40 -11.41 3.73
C ARG A 414 -25.24 -11.02 4.95
N GLN A 415 -25.06 -9.81 5.48
CA GLN A 415 -25.91 -9.32 6.56
C GLN A 415 -27.37 -9.19 6.11
N GLU A 416 -27.62 -8.66 4.92
CA GLU A 416 -28.96 -8.54 4.33
C GLU A 416 -29.61 -9.92 4.18
N GLU A 417 -28.91 -10.92 3.64
CA GLU A 417 -29.39 -12.31 3.58
C GLU A 417 -29.72 -12.89 4.98
N GLY A 418 -28.90 -12.56 5.97
CA GLY A 418 -29.13 -12.95 7.37
C GLY A 418 -30.40 -12.33 7.95
N TYR A 419 -30.65 -11.04 7.69
CA TYR A 419 -31.88 -10.36 8.09
C TYR A 419 -33.10 -10.87 7.33
N GLU A 420 -32.99 -11.11 6.02
CA GLU A 420 -34.07 -11.70 5.23
C GLU A 420 -34.51 -13.07 5.77
N LYS A 421 -33.55 -13.94 6.10
CA LYS A 421 -33.85 -15.24 6.72
C LYS A 421 -34.63 -15.06 8.02
N LYS A 422 -34.19 -14.15 8.90
CA LYS A 422 -34.89 -13.83 10.16
C LYS A 422 -36.30 -13.29 9.91
N ILE A 423 -36.46 -12.39 8.94
CA ILE A 423 -37.78 -11.85 8.55
C ILE A 423 -38.70 -12.97 8.07
N ARG A 424 -38.22 -13.88 7.22
CA ARG A 424 -39.02 -15.04 6.75
C ARG A 424 -39.43 -15.94 7.91
N THR A 425 -38.53 -16.22 8.85
CA THR A 425 -38.86 -17.01 10.06
C THR A 425 -39.94 -16.33 10.88
N LEU A 426 -39.78 -15.04 11.19
CA LEU A 426 -40.76 -14.26 11.95
C LEU A 426 -42.10 -14.15 11.22
N GLN A 427 -42.12 -13.98 9.90
CA GLN A 427 -43.35 -13.99 9.12
C GLN A 427 -44.06 -15.35 9.20
N GLY A 428 -43.29 -16.45 9.17
CA GLY A 428 -43.82 -17.80 9.41
C GLY A 428 -44.46 -17.94 10.78
N ASP A 429 -43.80 -17.45 11.83
CA ASP A 429 -44.32 -17.48 13.19
C ASP A 429 -45.56 -16.60 13.36
N VAL A 430 -45.58 -15.40 12.78
CA VAL A 430 -46.77 -14.51 12.75
C VAL A 430 -47.95 -15.20 12.06
N SER A 431 -47.69 -15.93 10.97
CA SER A 431 -48.72 -16.65 10.24
C SER A 431 -49.34 -17.77 11.09
N LYS A 432 -48.52 -18.53 11.83
CA LYS A 432 -48.99 -19.54 12.79
C LYS A 432 -49.85 -18.91 13.88
N VAL A 433 -49.39 -17.83 14.51
CA VAL A 433 -50.15 -17.14 15.57
C VAL A 433 -51.47 -16.60 15.04
N LYS A 434 -51.50 -16.09 13.80
CA LYS A 434 -52.72 -15.59 13.16
C LYS A 434 -53.73 -16.71 12.89
N GLU A 435 -53.27 -17.88 12.47
CA GLU A 435 -54.11 -19.07 12.28
C GLU A 435 -54.71 -19.54 13.61
N GLU A 436 -53.89 -19.62 14.66
CA GLU A 436 -54.35 -19.93 16.02
C GLU A 436 -55.41 -18.92 16.50
N LEU A 437 -55.18 -17.62 16.30
CA LEU A 437 -56.13 -16.57 16.65
C LEU A 437 -57.44 -16.68 15.88
N GLY A 438 -57.39 -17.00 14.58
CA GLY A 438 -58.58 -17.25 13.76
C GLY A 438 -59.39 -18.45 14.27
N SER A 439 -58.71 -19.52 14.69
CA SER A 439 -59.37 -20.68 15.31
C SER A 439 -60.05 -20.34 16.65
N VAL A 440 -59.49 -19.40 17.41
CA VAL A 440 -60.08 -18.90 18.66
C VAL A 440 -61.27 -17.99 18.37
N GLY A 441 -61.17 -17.09 17.38
CA GLY A 441 -62.31 -16.27 16.93
C GLY A 441 -63.47 -17.11 16.40
N GLY A 442 -63.18 -18.20 15.66
CA GLY A 442 -64.20 -19.17 15.26
C GLY A 442 -64.87 -19.85 16.45
N ARG A 443 -64.11 -20.23 17.48
CA ARG A 443 -64.66 -20.75 18.75
C ARG A 443 -65.50 -19.71 19.49
N GLU A 444 -65.06 -18.46 19.54
CA GLU A 444 -65.80 -17.34 20.15
C GLU A 444 -67.15 -17.13 19.47
N GLN A 445 -67.21 -17.16 18.13
CA GLN A 445 -68.45 -17.04 17.36
C GLN A 445 -69.45 -18.16 17.72
N ILE A 446 -68.98 -19.41 17.77
CA ILE A 446 -69.80 -20.57 18.16
C ILE A 446 -70.33 -20.39 19.58
N TYR A 447 -69.49 -19.97 20.53
CA TYR A 447 -69.93 -19.72 21.89
C TYR A 447 -70.95 -18.59 21.98
N LYS A 448 -70.81 -17.53 21.18
CA LYS A 448 -71.76 -16.43 21.12
C LYS A 448 -73.13 -16.88 20.59
N GLU A 449 -73.16 -17.65 19.51
CA GLU A 449 -74.40 -18.24 18.98
C GLU A 449 -75.08 -19.18 19.99
N GLN A 450 -74.29 -19.99 20.71
CA GLN A 450 -74.80 -20.85 21.79
C GLN A 450 -75.39 -20.03 22.95
N ILE A 451 -74.75 -18.92 23.34
CA ILE A 451 -75.27 -18.02 24.37
C ILE A 451 -76.57 -17.36 23.92
N GLU A 452 -76.66 -16.86 22.68
CA GLU A 452 -77.88 -16.26 22.13
C GLU A 452 -79.02 -17.29 22.06
N GLN A 453 -78.75 -18.52 21.62
CA GLN A 453 -79.75 -19.60 21.65
C GLN A 453 -80.22 -19.92 23.07
N MET A 454 -79.30 -20.00 24.04
CA MET A 454 -79.67 -20.19 25.45
C MET A 454 -80.50 -19.03 25.99
N GLN A 455 -80.21 -17.78 25.61
CA GLN A 455 -81.01 -16.62 26.02
C GLN A 455 -82.44 -16.69 25.46
N VAL A 456 -82.60 -17.07 24.18
CA VAL A 456 -83.92 -17.27 23.58
C VAL A 456 -84.68 -18.37 24.30
N GLN A 457 -84.05 -19.53 24.53
CA GLN A 457 -84.67 -20.62 25.29
C GLN A 457 -85.05 -20.18 26.71
N SER A 458 -84.17 -19.46 27.40
CA SER A 458 -84.48 -18.94 28.74
C SER A 458 -85.65 -17.97 28.74
N SER A 459 -85.79 -17.11 27.72
CA SER A 459 -86.91 -16.18 27.60
C SER A 459 -88.24 -16.90 27.29
N GLN A 460 -88.23 -17.96 26.48
CA GLN A 460 -89.39 -18.81 26.23
C GLN A 460 -89.83 -19.50 27.53
N ILE A 461 -88.90 -20.11 28.25
CA ILE A 461 -89.18 -20.75 29.55
C ILE A 461 -89.75 -19.74 30.55
N MET A 462 -89.19 -18.52 30.61
CA MET A 462 -89.71 -17.46 31.49
C MET A 462 -91.14 -17.03 31.12
N SER A 463 -91.45 -16.93 29.82
CA SER A 463 -92.80 -16.60 29.34
C SER A 463 -93.80 -17.71 29.67
N GLU A 464 -93.43 -18.97 29.46
CA GLU A 464 -94.25 -20.12 29.84
C GLU A 464 -94.48 -20.18 31.35
N LYS A 465 -93.43 -19.95 32.15
CA LYS A 465 -93.54 -19.86 33.61
C LYS A 465 -94.50 -18.77 34.05
N ALA A 466 -94.39 -17.55 33.49
CA ALA A 466 -95.28 -16.45 33.81
C ALA A 466 -96.74 -16.76 33.44
N ARG A 467 -96.97 -17.46 32.31
CA ARG A 467 -98.31 -17.92 31.92
C ARG A 467 -98.87 -18.94 32.91
N PHE A 468 -98.08 -19.93 33.31
CA PHE A 468 -98.50 -20.92 34.30
C PHE A 468 -98.77 -20.29 35.68
N GLU A 469 -97.97 -19.31 36.09
CA GLU A 469 -98.20 -18.56 37.33
C GLU A 469 -99.52 -17.77 37.28
N ALA A 470 -99.81 -17.07 36.17
CA ALA A 470 -101.07 -16.35 35.98
C ALA A 470 -102.29 -17.29 35.94
N GLU A 471 -102.19 -18.44 35.26
CA GLU A 471 -103.24 -19.46 35.26
C GLU A 471 -103.47 -20.02 36.67
N ALA A 472 -102.41 -20.26 37.45
CA ALA A 472 -102.51 -20.73 38.82
C ALA A 472 -103.16 -19.69 39.76
N GLU A 473 -102.87 -18.40 39.57
CA GLU A 473 -103.47 -17.32 40.35
C GLU A 473 -104.96 -17.13 40.04
N ALA A 474 -105.34 -17.17 38.75
CA ALA A 474 -106.74 -17.15 38.32
C ALA A 474 -107.54 -18.34 38.87
N GLN A 475 -106.94 -19.53 38.94
CA GLN A 475 -107.57 -20.70 39.56
C GLN A 475 -107.73 -20.53 41.08
N ARG A 476 -106.77 -19.91 41.78
CA ARG A 476 -106.91 -19.61 43.22
C ARG A 476 -108.03 -18.62 43.50
N GLU A 477 -108.17 -17.56 42.70
CA GLU A 477 -109.31 -16.63 42.82
C GLU A 477 -110.65 -17.35 42.60
N ARG A 478 -110.69 -18.28 41.64
CA ARG A 478 -111.91 -19.07 41.36
C ARG A 478 -112.27 -19.99 42.52
N ILE A 479 -111.28 -20.61 43.14
CA ILE A 479 -111.46 -21.43 44.36
C ILE A 479 -111.97 -20.56 45.50
N ALA A 480 -111.36 -19.40 45.75
CA ALA A 480 -111.78 -18.47 46.81
C ALA A 480 -113.23 -17.98 46.62
N ASN A 481 -113.63 -17.67 45.38
CA ASN A 481 -115.01 -17.30 45.08
C ASN A 481 -116.00 -18.46 45.33
N LEU A 482 -115.64 -19.70 44.95
CA LEU A 482 -116.47 -20.87 45.22
C LEU A 482 -116.59 -21.15 46.72
N GLU A 483 -115.51 -20.97 47.49
CA GLU A 483 -115.54 -21.10 48.96
C GLU A 483 -116.46 -20.07 49.61
N SER A 484 -116.45 -18.82 49.13
CA SER A 484 -117.38 -17.78 49.59
C SER A 484 -118.84 -18.12 49.30
N MET A 485 -119.13 -18.64 48.09
CA MET A 485 -120.49 -19.07 47.74
C MET A 485 -120.97 -20.24 48.62
N LEU A 486 -120.06 -21.15 48.98
CA LEU A 486 -120.36 -22.30 49.84
C LEU A 486 -120.65 -21.87 51.29
N GLN A 487 -119.99 -20.82 51.78
CA GLN A 487 -120.30 -20.23 53.10
C GLN A 487 -121.67 -19.54 53.13
N ASP A 488 -122.03 -18.79 52.07
CA ASP A 488 -123.34 -18.13 51.97
C ASP A 488 -124.47 -19.17 51.90
N GLU A 489 -124.30 -20.26 51.15
CA GLU A 489 -125.29 -21.32 51.06
C GLU A 489 -125.47 -22.07 52.39
N ALA A 490 -124.39 -22.29 53.15
CA ALA A 490 -124.42 -22.87 54.48
C ALA A 490 -125.16 -21.98 55.50
N ALA A 491 -124.92 -20.66 55.48
CA ALA A 491 -125.61 -19.70 56.33
C ALA A 491 -127.12 -19.65 56.01
N THR A 492 -127.47 -19.73 54.74
CA THR A 492 -128.88 -19.75 54.27
C THR A 492 -129.59 -21.02 54.76
N LYS A 493 -128.92 -22.17 54.70
CA LYS A 493 -129.46 -23.46 55.16
C LYS A 493 -129.70 -23.47 56.68
N GLN A 494 -128.79 -22.90 57.45
CA GLN A 494 -128.90 -22.78 58.91
C GLN A 494 -130.08 -21.88 59.32
N HIS A 495 -130.36 -20.83 58.54
CA HIS A 495 -131.49 -19.93 58.79
C HIS A 495 -132.85 -20.61 58.58
N VAL A 496 -132.97 -21.43 57.52
CA VAL A 496 -134.20 -22.20 57.20
C VAL A 496 -134.48 -23.28 58.25
N GLU A 497 -133.46 -23.90 58.83
CA GLU A 497 -133.62 -24.91 59.89
C GLU A 497 -134.18 -24.31 61.19
N ILE A 498 -133.74 -23.10 61.56
CA ILE A 498 -134.23 -22.38 62.74
C ILE A 498 -135.70 -21.95 62.57
N GLU A 499 -136.11 -21.51 61.38
CA GLU A 499 -137.51 -21.17 61.11
C GLU A 499 -138.45 -22.39 61.17
N ARG A 500 -137.96 -23.56 60.72
CA ARG A 500 -138.73 -24.81 60.73
C ARG A 500 -139.02 -25.31 62.15
N GLU A 501 -138.05 -25.22 63.07
CA GLU A 501 -138.26 -25.59 64.48
C GLU A 501 -139.22 -24.65 65.21
N SER A 502 -139.16 -23.35 64.93
CA SER A 502 -140.08 -22.33 65.46
C SER A 502 -141.53 -22.56 65.02
N ALA A 503 -141.75 -22.95 63.76
CA ALA A 503 -143.08 -23.28 63.24
C ALA A 503 -143.67 -24.55 63.85
N GLY A 504 -142.85 -25.56 64.14
CA GLY A 504 -143.28 -26.82 64.78
C GLY A 504 -143.81 -26.65 66.21
N LEU A 505 -143.17 -25.78 67.01
CA LEU A 505 -143.59 -25.50 68.38
C LEU A 505 -144.94 -24.76 68.46
N LYS A 506 -145.22 -23.85 67.51
CA LYS A 506 -146.50 -23.12 67.45
C LYS A 506 -147.69 -24.02 67.11
N LEU A 507 -147.49 -24.98 66.20
CA LEU A 507 -148.53 -25.94 65.78
C LEU A 507 -148.93 -26.90 66.92
N SER A 508 -147.98 -27.32 67.76
CA SER A 508 -148.27 -28.18 68.91
C SER A 508 -149.07 -27.48 70.01
N SER A 509 -148.82 -26.19 70.22
CA SER A 509 -149.56 -25.34 71.17
C SER A 509 -151.03 -25.15 70.78
N GLU A 510 -151.28 -24.86 69.50
CA GLU A 510 -152.64 -24.62 68.98
C GLU A 510 -153.49 -25.91 68.98
N ALA A 511 -152.89 -27.07 68.72
CA ALA A 511 -153.60 -28.36 68.74
C ALA A 511 -154.13 -28.71 70.14
N LYS A 512 -153.34 -28.49 71.19
CA LYS A 512 -153.75 -28.76 72.59
C LYS A 512 -154.89 -27.86 73.06
N LYS A 513 -154.89 -26.57 72.68
CA LYS A 513 -155.97 -25.64 73.03
C LYS A 513 -157.30 -26.01 72.37
N ARG A 514 -157.25 -26.57 71.16
CA ARG A 514 -158.46 -26.96 70.42
C ARG A 514 -159.17 -28.16 71.04
N GLU A 515 -158.40 -29.10 71.59
CA GLU A 515 -158.92 -30.32 72.24
C GLU A 515 -159.62 -30.03 73.59
N GLU A 516 -159.12 -29.06 74.36
CA GLU A 516 -159.75 -28.59 75.62
C GLU A 516 -161.08 -27.86 75.36
N VAL A 517 -161.15 -27.06 74.29
CA VAL A 517 -162.38 -26.32 73.93
C VAL A 517 -163.49 -27.26 73.44
N ASP A 518 -163.14 -28.29 72.66
CA ASP A 518 -164.13 -29.25 72.15
C ASP A 518 -164.73 -30.12 73.26
N THR A 519 -163.98 -30.42 74.33
CA THR A 519 -164.48 -31.17 75.49
C THR A 519 -165.40 -30.35 76.39
N GLU A 520 -165.14 -29.05 76.58
CA GLU A 520 -166.07 -28.14 77.28
C GLU A 520 -167.37 -27.92 76.49
N LEU A 521 -167.29 -27.79 75.16
CA LEU A 521 -168.45 -27.58 74.30
C LEU A 521 -169.42 -28.78 74.31
N ALA A 522 -168.89 -30.00 74.38
CA ALA A 522 -169.69 -31.22 74.48
C ALA A 522 -170.44 -31.31 75.83
N ARG A 523 -169.80 -30.86 76.92
CA ARG A 523 -170.39 -30.85 78.27
C ARG A 523 -171.54 -29.84 78.38
N MET A 524 -171.36 -28.62 77.85
CA MET A 524 -172.42 -27.60 77.85
C MET A 524 -173.65 -28.00 77.02
N LYS A 525 -173.46 -28.71 75.90
CA LYS A 525 -174.61 -29.20 75.10
C LYS A 525 -175.48 -30.20 75.86
N SER A 526 -174.87 -31.10 76.61
CA SER A 526 -175.60 -32.11 77.39
C SER A 526 -176.38 -31.50 78.57
N GLU A 527 -175.85 -30.45 79.22
CA GLU A 527 -176.59 -29.71 80.25
C GLU A 527 -177.75 -28.90 79.67
N TYR A 528 -177.58 -28.30 78.49
CA TYR A 528 -178.63 -27.53 77.81
C TYR A 528 -179.83 -28.39 77.42
N GLU A 529 -179.62 -29.57 76.83
CA GLU A 529 -180.70 -30.49 76.45
C GLU A 529 -181.52 -30.99 77.65
N ARG A 530 -180.88 -31.16 78.80
CA ARG A 530 -181.55 -31.58 80.04
C ARG A 530 -182.51 -30.51 80.58
N VAL A 531 -182.09 -29.24 80.52
CA VAL A 531 -182.90 -28.09 80.96
C VAL A 531 -184.09 -27.85 80.04
N VAL A 532 -183.93 -28.08 78.73
CA VAL A 532 -185.01 -27.91 77.75
C VAL A 532 -186.13 -28.94 77.97
N GLN A 533 -185.80 -30.21 78.19
CA GLN A 533 -186.81 -31.25 78.46
C GLN A 533 -187.56 -31.04 79.78
N GLU A 534 -186.91 -30.45 80.78
CA GLU A 534 -187.52 -30.14 82.07
C GLU A 534 -188.47 -28.93 81.98
N LYS A 535 -188.16 -27.95 81.12
CA LYS A 535 -189.04 -26.82 80.79
C LYS A 535 -190.30 -27.26 80.04
N GLU A 536 -190.17 -28.12 79.02
CA GLU A 536 -191.32 -28.61 78.25
C GLU A 536 -192.29 -29.45 79.12
N ARG A 537 -191.76 -30.18 80.10
CA ARG A 537 -192.58 -30.94 81.06
C ARG A 537 -193.39 -30.03 82.00
N GLN A 538 -192.80 -28.90 82.44
CA GLN A 538 -193.46 -27.93 83.31
C GLN A 538 -194.52 -27.08 82.57
N GLU A 539 -194.30 -26.75 81.29
CA GLU A 539 -195.30 -26.04 80.46
C GLU A 539 -196.54 -26.90 80.18
N MET A 540 -196.38 -28.22 80.06
CA MET A 540 -197.49 -29.15 79.84
C MET A 540 -198.37 -29.33 81.10
N GLU A 541 -197.77 -29.36 82.30
CA GLU A 541 -198.47 -29.38 83.58
C GLU A 541 -199.23 -28.06 83.86
N LEU A 542 -198.64 -26.92 83.50
CA LEU A 542 -199.24 -25.60 83.77
C LEU A 542 -200.50 -25.33 82.93
N ASN A 543 -200.54 -25.82 81.68
CA ASN A 543 -201.70 -25.59 80.82
C ASN A 543 -202.88 -26.52 81.14
N LEU A 544 -202.64 -27.77 81.57
CA LEU A 544 -203.71 -28.64 82.08
C LEU A 544 -204.41 -28.05 83.32
N LEU A 545 -203.65 -27.37 84.20
CA LEU A 545 -204.18 -26.64 85.36
C LEU A 545 -204.94 -25.35 84.97
N SER A 546 -204.63 -24.76 83.80
CA SER A 546 -205.34 -23.59 83.27
C SER A 546 -206.71 -23.93 82.69
N GLU A 547 -206.90 -25.13 82.12
CA GLU A 547 -208.20 -25.58 81.58
C GLU A 547 -209.20 -26.00 82.69
N GLU A 548 -208.73 -26.51 83.84
CA GLU A 548 -209.59 -26.84 84.99
C GLU A 548 -210.09 -25.59 85.74
N CYS A 549 -209.36 -24.46 85.71
CA CYS A 549 -209.76 -23.24 86.41
C CYS A 549 -210.89 -22.44 85.75
N GLN A 550 -211.13 -22.55 84.44
CA GLN A 550 -212.22 -21.80 83.78
C GLN A 550 -213.54 -22.58 83.65
N GLN A 551 -213.56 -23.90 83.86
CA GLN A 551 -214.81 -24.67 83.97
C GLN A 551 -215.53 -24.54 85.33
N LEU A 552 -214.94 -23.86 86.32
CA LEU A 552 -215.48 -23.73 87.69
C LEU A 552 -216.22 -22.41 88.02
N ARG A 553 -216.55 -21.54 87.04
CA ARG A 553 -217.49 -20.41 87.28
C ARG A 553 -218.59 -20.31 86.22
N LYS A 554 -219.39 -21.37 86.13
CA LYS A 554 -220.81 -21.29 85.79
C LYS A 554 -221.57 -20.65 86.96
N GLY A 555 -222.50 -19.74 86.66
CA GLY A 555 -223.73 -19.58 87.45
C GLY A 555 -224.09 -18.16 87.89
N GLN A 556 -225.22 -17.67 87.35
CA GLN A 556 -226.11 -16.61 87.88
C GLN A 556 -225.62 -15.15 87.69
N THR A 557 -226.39 -14.15 87.28
CA THR A 557 -227.83 -13.97 86.97
C THR A 557 -228.00 -12.55 86.38
N CYS A 558 -228.79 -12.42 85.32
CA CYS A 558 -229.95 -11.52 85.17
C CYS A 558 -229.88 -10.06 85.69
N GLY A 559 -230.31 -9.11 84.84
CA GLY A 559 -231.04 -7.92 85.29
C GLY A 559 -230.54 -6.56 84.82
N CYS A 560 -230.98 -6.16 83.63
CA CYS A 560 -231.67 -4.89 83.31
C CYS A 560 -231.21 -3.53 83.91
N THR A 561 -230.98 -2.59 82.97
CA THR A 561 -231.54 -1.20 82.85
C THR A 561 -231.22 -0.05 83.82
N ILE A 562 -231.14 1.15 83.19
CA ILE A 562 -231.34 2.53 83.71
C ILE A 562 -230.13 3.11 84.47
N SER A 563 -229.51 4.22 84.03
CA SER A 563 -229.93 5.29 83.09
C SER A 563 -229.00 5.44 81.90
#